data_AF-A0A151EXC9-F1
#
_entry.id   AF-A0A151EXC9-F1
#
_cell.length_a   1.000
_cell.length_b   1.000
_cell.length_c   1.000
_cell.angle_alpha   90.00
_cell.angle_beta   90.00
_cell.angle_gamma   90.00
#
_symmetry.space_group_name_H-M   'P 1'
#
loop_
_entity.id
_entity.type
_entity.pdbx_description
1 polymer ?
#
loop_
_entity_poly.entity_id
_entity_poly.type
_entity_poly.pdbx_seq_one_letter_code
_entity_poly.pdbx_strand_id
1 'polypeptide(L)'
;MVLIVVADTHFGLKKGNINMGMPGYFADFLDWVASLEDQPVTVKVLEGPLQEKSIKEKTIYFPQKIIFLGDILELWDSEDEPVAACVATIMPSLANIHAEKIYVLGNHDNILKRIVLETPQGGYMHYRLGRSVLKVFPDVYPPPSAQIVTEKCGTTHYIFVHGHQFDKYFAESGGSYKIWSVVRNVSDSLTLYVPALFGISCVVKIVNWIAGTSIFLGENPTWGLLFLLTLPRIYMDIGRRLWNWIVGMRYKEQETITNFMRWWKKFAGSKSKSKSKSKTVPEDIAVVYGHTHYLNYLPSHYEPGEDMFSGGLHDYYKEASQKKGVPEKERPTLVNISAWVSDFYILSEKFFLTVEKASHQLKKLLVKERKERLNPESATVGTFLYIDEDGFEFFGWNWYSEEEKPVHNVFHIPKAAIIERRERGPVTDNEKVREVLEDIGWPQKLVDLWKRDPHE
;
A
#
# COMPACT_ATOMS: atom_id res chain seq x y z
N MET A 1 -24.55 -6.00 5.54
CA MET A 1 -23.71 -4.97 4.87
C MET A 1 -22.47 -5.68 4.36
N VAL A 2 -21.89 -5.21 3.26
CA VAL A 2 -20.80 -5.82 2.51
C VAL A 2 -19.84 -4.70 2.08
N LEU A 3 -18.55 -4.89 2.34
CA LEU A 3 -17.49 -3.96 1.99
C LEU A 3 -16.43 -4.71 1.19
N ILE A 4 -15.85 -4.04 0.19
CA ILE A 4 -14.61 -4.47 -0.46
C ILE A 4 -13.54 -3.42 -0.16
N VAL A 5 -12.35 -3.86 0.23
CA VAL A 5 -11.23 -2.98 0.59
C VAL A 5 -10.01 -3.32 -0.25
N VAL A 6 -9.40 -2.29 -0.83
CA VAL A 6 -8.20 -2.38 -1.70
C VAL A 6 -7.17 -1.37 -1.21
N ALA A 7 -5.87 -1.70 -1.32
CA ALA A 7 -4.78 -0.85 -0.82
C ALA A 7 -3.57 -0.85 -1.77
N ASP A 8 -2.85 0.29 -1.82
CA ASP A 8 -1.49 0.44 -2.35
C ASP A 8 -1.26 -0.17 -3.73
N THR A 9 -2.03 0.31 -4.70
CA THR A 9 -1.89 -0.15 -6.08
C THR A 9 -0.86 0.65 -6.87
N HIS A 10 -0.45 1.84 -6.42
CA HIS A 10 0.58 2.71 -7.01
C HIS A 10 0.50 2.82 -8.55
N PHE A 11 -0.72 2.89 -9.12
CA PHE A 11 -0.89 2.93 -10.56
C PHE A 11 -0.30 4.21 -11.14
N GLY A 12 0.45 4.05 -12.22
CA GLY A 12 1.19 5.14 -12.86
C GLY A 12 2.68 5.07 -12.56
N LEU A 13 3.14 4.26 -11.61
CA LEU A 13 4.57 4.06 -11.41
C LEU A 13 5.22 3.48 -12.69
N LYS A 14 6.08 4.27 -13.34
CA LYS A 14 6.89 3.82 -14.49
C LYS A 14 8.26 3.34 -14.03
N LYS A 15 8.73 2.27 -14.68
CA LYS A 15 10.11 1.80 -14.57
C LYS A 15 10.72 1.69 -15.96
N GLY A 16 11.62 2.61 -16.30
CA GLY A 16 12.11 2.74 -17.67
C GLY A 16 10.94 3.05 -18.61
N ASN A 17 10.73 2.19 -19.61
CA ASN A 17 9.61 2.31 -20.56
C ASN A 17 8.39 1.42 -20.21
N ILE A 18 8.39 0.76 -19.04
CA ILE A 18 7.34 -0.19 -18.64
C ILE A 18 6.47 0.45 -17.56
N ASN A 19 5.14 0.40 -17.74
CA ASN A 19 4.17 0.75 -16.72
C ASN A 19 4.00 -0.45 -15.77
N MET A 20 4.37 -0.29 -14.51
CA MET A 20 4.39 -1.39 -13.53
C MET A 20 3.01 -1.71 -12.97
N GLY A 21 2.07 -0.77 -13.04
CA GLY A 21 0.79 -0.89 -12.36
C GLY A 21 -0.21 -1.82 -13.05
N MET A 22 -0.04 -2.14 -14.33
CA MET A 22 -1.01 -2.94 -15.11
C MET A 22 -2.49 -2.56 -14.88
N PRO A 23 -2.88 -1.29 -15.11
CA PRO A 23 -4.21 -0.77 -14.75
C PRO A 23 -5.39 -1.50 -15.40
N GLY A 24 -5.16 -2.24 -16.50
CA GLY A 24 -6.17 -3.08 -17.15
C GLY A 24 -6.69 -4.20 -16.25
N TYR A 25 -5.81 -4.96 -15.57
CA TYR A 25 -6.23 -6.03 -14.68
C TYR A 25 -7.03 -5.54 -13.48
N PHE A 26 -6.76 -4.31 -13.04
CA PHE A 26 -7.55 -3.67 -12.00
C PHE A 26 -8.90 -3.19 -12.52
N ALA A 27 -8.96 -2.68 -13.75
CA ALA A 27 -10.24 -2.40 -14.41
C ALA A 27 -11.09 -3.67 -14.53
N ASP A 28 -10.50 -4.81 -14.91
CA ASP A 28 -11.19 -6.11 -14.95
C ASP A 28 -11.70 -6.52 -13.58
N PHE A 29 -10.92 -6.31 -12.52
CA PHE A 29 -11.38 -6.51 -11.14
C PHE A 29 -12.57 -5.62 -10.79
N LEU A 30 -12.53 -4.34 -11.16
CA LEU A 30 -13.64 -3.41 -10.90
C LEU A 30 -14.90 -3.78 -11.71
N ASP A 31 -14.73 -4.23 -12.95
CA ASP A 31 -15.83 -4.72 -13.78
C ASP A 31 -16.43 -6.01 -13.20
N TRP A 32 -15.59 -6.90 -12.65
CA TRP A 32 -16.06 -8.04 -11.86
C TRP A 32 -16.85 -7.60 -10.62
N VAL A 33 -16.34 -6.63 -9.84
CA VAL A 33 -17.09 -6.08 -8.69
C VAL A 33 -18.43 -5.49 -9.13
N ALA A 34 -18.49 -4.82 -10.28
CA ALA A 34 -19.75 -4.31 -10.84
C ALA A 34 -20.72 -5.44 -11.18
N SER A 35 -20.22 -6.55 -11.76
CA SER A 35 -21.05 -7.70 -12.15
C SER A 35 -21.72 -8.42 -10.97
N LEU A 36 -21.16 -8.28 -9.75
CA LEU A 36 -21.74 -8.87 -8.54
C LEU A 36 -23.14 -8.34 -8.21
N GLU A 37 -23.53 -7.19 -8.77
CA GLU A 37 -24.88 -6.62 -8.61
C GLU A 37 -25.96 -7.53 -9.18
N ASP A 38 -25.68 -8.13 -10.34
CA ASP A 38 -26.60 -9.03 -11.03
C ASP A 38 -26.30 -10.51 -10.71
N GLN A 39 -25.03 -10.82 -10.43
CA GLN A 39 -24.53 -12.19 -10.33
C GLN A 39 -23.59 -12.35 -9.13
N PRO A 40 -24.11 -12.64 -7.92
CA PRO A 40 -23.29 -13.07 -6.80
C PRO A 40 -22.47 -14.30 -7.16
N VAL A 41 -21.25 -14.39 -6.63
CA VAL A 41 -20.30 -15.45 -6.97
C VAL A 41 -20.02 -16.32 -5.75
N THR A 42 -20.18 -17.63 -5.88
CA THR A 42 -19.80 -18.59 -4.84
C THR A 42 -18.37 -19.06 -5.06
N VAL A 43 -17.56 -18.97 -4.01
CA VAL A 43 -16.16 -19.39 -3.98
C VAL A 43 -15.92 -20.35 -2.82
N LYS A 44 -14.88 -21.16 -2.92
CA LYS A 44 -14.42 -21.99 -1.80
C LYS A 44 -13.56 -21.15 -0.86
N VAL A 45 -13.83 -21.25 0.43
CA VAL A 45 -13.08 -20.61 1.51
C VAL A 45 -12.65 -21.65 2.53
N LEU A 46 -11.56 -21.39 3.23
CA LEU A 46 -11.07 -22.26 4.29
C LEU A 46 -11.30 -21.59 5.66
N GLU A 47 -12.18 -22.17 6.47
CA GLU A 47 -12.49 -21.71 7.82
C GLU A 47 -11.79 -22.59 8.85
N GLY A 48 -10.71 -22.07 9.45
CA GLY A 48 -9.93 -22.76 10.49
C GLY A 48 -8.62 -23.38 9.95
N PRO A 49 -8.24 -24.60 10.38
CA PRO A 49 -6.95 -25.19 10.01
C PRO A 49 -6.82 -25.53 8.52
N LEU A 50 -5.58 -25.53 8.01
CA LEU A 50 -5.22 -25.86 6.62
C LEU A 50 -5.41 -27.36 6.29
N GLN A 51 -6.67 -27.77 6.15
CA GLN A 51 -7.09 -29.15 5.88
C GLN A 51 -8.40 -29.14 5.07
N GLU A 52 -8.61 -30.18 4.26
CA GLU A 52 -9.74 -30.30 3.34
C GLU A 52 -11.12 -30.17 4.02
N LYS A 53 -11.28 -30.76 5.22
CA LYS A 53 -12.54 -30.69 5.99
C LYS A 53 -12.92 -29.28 6.46
N SER A 54 -12.01 -28.32 6.37
CA SER A 54 -12.25 -26.90 6.71
C SER A 54 -12.75 -26.10 5.50
N ILE A 55 -12.81 -26.69 4.30
CA ILE A 55 -13.28 -26.02 3.09
C ILE A 55 -14.81 -25.89 3.14
N LYS A 56 -15.29 -24.67 2.93
CA LYS A 56 -16.70 -24.32 2.83
C LYS A 56 -16.93 -23.45 1.60
N GLU A 57 -18.19 -23.33 1.20
CA GLU A 57 -18.60 -22.38 0.16
C GLU A 57 -19.01 -21.06 0.81
N LYS A 58 -18.55 -19.95 0.24
CA LYS A 58 -18.97 -18.59 0.62
C LYS A 58 -19.43 -17.85 -0.63
N THR A 59 -20.55 -17.15 -0.51
CA THR A 59 -21.06 -16.30 -1.59
C THR A 59 -20.59 -14.87 -1.39
N ILE A 60 -19.91 -14.33 -2.40
CA ILE A 60 -19.49 -12.94 -2.49
C ILE A 60 -20.63 -12.15 -3.13
N TYR A 61 -21.15 -11.19 -2.37
CA TYR A 61 -22.22 -10.30 -2.82
C TYR A 61 -21.68 -8.94 -3.24
N PHE A 62 -22.50 -8.20 -3.97
CA PHE A 62 -22.23 -6.80 -4.33
C PHE A 62 -21.96 -5.94 -3.08
N PRO A 63 -20.87 -5.15 -3.06
CA PRO A 63 -20.56 -4.30 -1.91
C PRO A 63 -21.47 -3.08 -1.84
N GLN A 64 -21.86 -2.67 -0.63
CA GLN A 64 -22.46 -1.34 -0.43
C GLN A 64 -21.38 -0.25 -0.45
N LYS A 65 -20.13 -0.58 -0.07
CA LYS A 65 -18.99 0.34 -0.12
C LYS A 65 -17.72 -0.32 -0.66
N ILE A 66 -16.96 0.43 -1.44
CA ILE A 66 -15.58 0.11 -1.81
C ILE A 66 -14.66 1.11 -1.11
N ILE A 67 -13.69 0.59 -0.38
CA ILE A 67 -12.76 1.38 0.42
C ILE A 67 -11.37 1.25 -0.18
N PHE A 68 -10.80 2.38 -0.58
CA PHE A 68 -9.44 2.51 -1.08
C PHE A 68 -8.55 3.04 0.03
N LEU A 69 -7.58 2.25 0.48
CA LEU A 69 -6.62 2.61 1.53
C LEU A 69 -5.38 3.28 0.95
N GLY A 70 -5.59 4.37 0.21
CA GLY A 70 -4.54 5.27 -0.23
C GLY A 70 -3.58 4.67 -1.25
N ASP A 71 -2.77 5.55 -1.80
CA ASP A 71 -1.70 5.25 -2.76
C ASP A 71 -2.21 4.37 -3.92
N ILE A 72 -3.45 4.61 -4.36
CA ILE A 72 -4.04 3.90 -5.50
C ILE A 72 -3.38 4.39 -6.79
N LEU A 73 -3.22 5.70 -6.92
CA LEU A 73 -2.45 6.34 -7.98
C LEU A 73 -1.09 6.77 -7.40
N GLU A 74 -0.02 6.56 -8.16
CA GLU A 74 1.30 7.03 -7.79
C GLU A 74 1.43 8.53 -8.11
N LEU A 75 0.94 9.39 -7.22
CA LEU A 75 0.96 10.85 -7.42
C LEU A 75 2.24 11.51 -6.90
N TRP A 76 3.10 10.74 -6.23
CA TRP A 76 4.33 11.24 -5.63
C TRP A 76 5.55 11.05 -6.53
N ASP A 77 5.66 9.96 -7.28
CA ASP A 77 6.87 9.63 -8.05
C ASP A 77 6.63 9.49 -9.55
N SER A 78 5.36 9.48 -9.96
CA SER A 78 5.03 9.31 -11.36
C SER A 78 5.10 10.62 -12.15
N GLU A 79 5.22 10.45 -13.48
CA GLU A 79 4.97 11.47 -14.49
C GLU A 79 3.46 11.60 -14.74
N ASP A 80 3.01 12.73 -15.28
CA ASP A 80 1.59 12.99 -15.49
C ASP A 80 0.97 12.04 -16.52
N GLU A 81 1.69 11.69 -17.60
CA GLU A 81 1.17 10.84 -18.67
C GLU A 81 0.81 9.41 -18.22
N PRO A 82 1.67 8.65 -17.50
CA PRO A 82 1.29 7.33 -17.00
C PRO A 82 0.18 7.38 -15.96
N VAL A 83 0.12 8.40 -15.09
CA VAL A 83 -1.03 8.58 -14.19
C VAL A 83 -2.29 8.80 -15.02
N ALA A 84 -2.26 9.70 -16.01
CA ALA A 84 -3.40 9.98 -16.88
C ALA A 84 -3.87 8.73 -17.64
N ALA A 85 -2.95 7.90 -18.14
CA ALA A 85 -3.26 6.64 -18.78
C ALA A 85 -3.95 5.67 -17.82
N CYS A 86 -3.42 5.48 -16.61
CA CYS A 86 -4.04 4.62 -15.59
C CYS A 86 -5.44 5.12 -15.19
N VAL A 87 -5.59 6.43 -15.00
CA VAL A 87 -6.89 7.07 -14.70
C VAL A 87 -7.87 6.83 -15.84
N ALA A 88 -7.46 7.01 -17.10
CA ALA A 88 -8.32 6.78 -18.26
C ALA A 88 -8.77 5.31 -18.38
N THR A 89 -7.96 4.36 -17.91
CA THR A 89 -8.30 2.93 -17.86
C THR A 89 -9.24 2.58 -16.70
N ILE A 90 -8.95 3.07 -15.50
CA ILE A 90 -9.61 2.62 -14.25
C ILE A 90 -10.92 3.38 -14.00
N MET A 91 -10.96 4.67 -14.29
CA MET A 91 -12.10 5.52 -13.92
C MET A 91 -13.43 5.11 -14.58
N PRO A 92 -13.48 4.68 -15.86
CA PRO A 92 -14.72 4.19 -16.46
C PRO A 92 -15.33 3.01 -15.69
N SER A 93 -14.53 1.98 -15.38
CA SER A 93 -14.97 0.82 -14.59
C SER A 93 -15.40 1.24 -13.18
N LEU A 94 -14.63 2.09 -12.51
CA LEU A 94 -14.98 2.59 -11.19
C LEU A 94 -16.29 3.39 -11.16
N ALA A 95 -16.53 4.20 -12.20
CA ALA A 95 -17.73 5.01 -12.37
C ALA A 95 -19.00 4.17 -12.61
N ASN A 96 -18.85 2.94 -13.13
CA ASN A 96 -19.97 2.03 -13.41
C ASN A 96 -20.48 1.29 -12.18
N ILE A 97 -19.70 1.21 -11.11
CA ILE A 97 -20.10 0.53 -9.87
C ILE A 97 -21.12 1.41 -9.11
N HIS A 98 -22.21 0.85 -8.57
CA HIS A 98 -23.18 1.60 -7.74
C HIS A 98 -22.76 1.80 -6.28
N ALA A 99 -21.84 0.99 -5.76
CA ALA A 99 -21.34 1.06 -4.39
C ALA A 99 -20.75 2.44 -4.06
N GLU A 100 -20.90 2.91 -2.82
CA GLU A 100 -20.25 4.13 -2.35
C GLU A 100 -18.71 3.95 -2.36
N LYS A 101 -17.97 4.96 -2.86
CA LYS A 101 -16.50 4.92 -2.84
C LYS A 101 -15.98 5.73 -1.66
N ILE A 102 -15.14 5.11 -0.85
CA ILE A 102 -14.42 5.75 0.23
C ILE A 102 -12.93 5.72 -0.13
N TYR A 103 -12.27 6.86 -0.15
CA TYR A 103 -10.85 6.96 -0.45
C TYR A 103 -10.12 7.57 0.74
N VAL A 104 -9.32 6.77 1.43
CA VAL A 104 -8.47 7.21 2.54
C VAL A 104 -7.13 7.61 1.95
N LEU A 105 -6.72 8.87 2.02
CA LEU A 105 -5.47 9.33 1.43
C LEU A 105 -4.27 8.63 2.08
N GLY A 106 -3.36 8.16 1.24
CA GLY A 106 -2.05 7.68 1.64
C GLY A 106 -1.00 8.79 1.62
N ASN A 107 0.26 8.41 1.85
CA ASN A 107 1.34 9.39 1.82
C ASN A 107 1.66 9.85 0.40
N HIS A 108 1.46 9.02 -0.63
CA HIS A 108 1.67 9.39 -2.03
C HIS A 108 0.54 10.29 -2.55
N ASP A 109 -0.62 10.27 -1.90
CA ASP A 109 -1.78 11.09 -2.25
C ASP A 109 -1.74 12.52 -1.66
N ASN A 110 -0.61 12.98 -1.11
CA ASN A 110 -0.57 14.25 -0.36
C ASN A 110 -1.04 15.47 -1.17
N ILE A 111 -0.93 15.43 -2.50
CA ILE A 111 -1.47 16.47 -3.41
C ILE A 111 -2.99 16.62 -3.29
N LEU A 112 -3.70 15.55 -2.94
CA LEU A 112 -5.15 15.52 -2.76
C LEU A 112 -5.60 16.04 -1.39
N LYS A 113 -4.70 16.37 -0.45
CA LYS A 113 -5.12 16.90 0.86
C LYS A 113 -5.93 18.17 0.78
N ARG A 114 -5.76 18.96 -0.27
CA ARG A 114 -6.52 20.20 -0.50
C ARG A 114 -7.97 19.96 -0.93
N ILE A 115 -8.27 18.78 -1.46
CA ILE A 115 -9.63 18.40 -1.87
C ILE A 115 -10.42 17.75 -0.71
N VAL A 116 -9.74 17.42 0.39
CA VAL A 116 -10.40 17.05 1.65
C VAL A 116 -10.89 18.34 2.30
N LEU A 117 -12.09 18.78 1.93
CA LEU A 117 -12.75 19.89 2.61
C LEU A 117 -13.77 19.33 3.59
N GLU A 118 -13.62 19.73 4.85
CA GLU A 118 -14.68 19.59 5.84
C GLU A 118 -15.76 20.61 5.51
N THR A 119 -16.99 20.14 5.41
CA THR A 119 -18.17 21.00 5.33
C THR A 119 -18.30 21.80 6.63
N PRO A 120 -18.87 23.01 6.60
CA PRO A 120 -19.11 23.81 7.80
C PRO A 120 -19.92 23.09 8.89
N GLN A 121 -20.69 22.06 8.53
CA GLN A 121 -21.47 21.23 9.45
C GLN A 121 -20.70 20.02 10.03
N GLY A 122 -19.40 19.89 9.76
CA GLY A 122 -18.56 18.79 10.28
C GLY A 122 -18.64 17.47 9.51
N GLY A 123 -19.24 17.46 8.31
CA GLY A 123 -19.15 16.36 7.35
C GLY A 123 -18.00 16.54 6.35
N TYR A 124 -17.72 15.53 5.52
CA TYR A 124 -16.70 15.61 4.46
C TYR A 124 -17.36 15.90 3.11
N MET A 125 -16.68 16.65 2.24
CA MET A 125 -17.15 16.81 0.86
C MET A 125 -17.20 15.47 0.13
N HIS A 126 -18.19 15.35 -0.76
CA HIS A 126 -18.35 14.23 -1.66
C HIS A 126 -18.27 14.70 -3.10
N TYR A 127 -17.69 13.86 -3.93
CA TYR A 127 -17.56 14.05 -5.38
C TYR A 127 -18.51 13.09 -6.07
N ARG A 128 -19.15 13.52 -7.15
CA ARG A 128 -19.89 12.59 -8.01
C ARG A 128 -18.88 11.84 -8.89
N LEU A 129 -18.96 10.51 -8.88
CA LEU A 129 -18.15 9.64 -9.73
C LEU A 129 -19.07 8.60 -10.38
N GLY A 130 -19.49 8.90 -11.61
CA GLY A 130 -20.43 8.05 -12.34
C GLY A 130 -21.74 7.85 -11.60
N ARG A 131 -22.04 6.59 -11.27
CA ARG A 131 -23.29 6.13 -10.67
C ARG A 131 -23.39 6.31 -9.16
N SER A 132 -22.31 6.73 -8.49
CA SER A 132 -22.31 6.92 -7.03
C SER A 132 -21.46 8.12 -6.60
N VAL A 133 -21.29 8.27 -5.29
CA VAL A 133 -20.39 9.27 -4.70
C VAL A 133 -19.04 8.68 -4.33
N LEU A 134 -18.03 9.56 -4.35
CA LEU A 134 -16.69 9.36 -3.81
C LEU A 134 -16.50 10.30 -2.61
N LYS A 135 -16.16 9.75 -1.45
CA LYS A 135 -15.77 10.51 -0.26
C LYS A 135 -14.29 10.33 0.00
N VAL A 136 -13.59 11.44 0.28
CA VAL A 136 -12.14 11.45 0.49
C VAL A 136 -11.83 11.80 1.94
N PHE A 137 -11.04 10.97 2.61
CA PHE A 137 -10.64 11.10 4.00
C PHE A 137 -9.12 11.24 4.10
N PRO A 138 -8.57 12.05 5.01
CA PRO A 138 -7.16 12.42 4.95
C PRO A 138 -6.19 11.34 5.45
N ASP A 139 -6.60 10.50 6.40
CA ASP A 139 -5.69 9.57 7.08
C ASP A 139 -6.42 8.31 7.63
N VAL A 140 -7.68 8.48 8.06
CA VAL A 140 -8.47 7.45 8.73
C VAL A 140 -9.94 7.58 8.32
N TYR A 141 -10.60 6.44 8.09
CA TYR A 141 -12.04 6.32 7.91
C TYR A 141 -12.61 5.25 8.86
N PRO A 142 -13.73 5.49 9.55
CA PRO A 142 -14.37 6.78 9.72
C PRO A 142 -13.45 7.82 10.41
N PRO A 143 -13.75 9.12 10.25
CA PRO A 143 -12.90 10.19 10.76
C PRO A 143 -12.86 10.19 12.30
N PRO A 144 -11.74 10.61 12.91
CA PRO A 144 -11.63 10.70 14.36
C PRO A 144 -12.68 11.67 14.93
N SER A 145 -13.45 11.23 15.94
CA SER A 145 -14.41 12.09 16.64
C SER A 145 -14.19 12.08 18.16
N ALA A 146 -15.02 12.83 18.89
CA ALA A 146 -15.05 12.78 20.37
C ALA A 146 -15.37 11.37 20.90
N GLN A 147 -16.07 10.55 20.11
CA GLN A 147 -16.26 9.11 20.31
C GLN A 147 -15.51 8.33 19.22
N ILE A 148 -15.20 7.06 19.46
CA ILE A 148 -14.65 6.21 18.41
C ILE A 148 -15.80 5.88 17.45
N VAL A 149 -15.76 6.45 16.26
CA VAL A 149 -16.70 6.15 15.17
C VAL A 149 -16.09 5.05 14.33
N THR A 150 -16.90 4.07 13.98
CA THR A 150 -16.48 2.85 13.28
C THR A 150 -17.52 2.49 12.23
N GLU A 151 -17.09 1.78 11.20
CA GLU A 151 -18.02 1.12 10.28
C GLU A 151 -18.42 -0.23 10.90
N LYS A 152 -19.68 -0.43 11.27
CA LYS A 152 -20.12 -1.68 11.91
C LYS A 152 -20.63 -2.66 10.85
N CYS A 153 -20.01 -3.84 10.78
CA CYS A 153 -20.46 -4.93 9.91
C CYS A 153 -20.62 -6.20 10.76
N GLY A 154 -21.83 -6.75 10.82
CA GLY A 154 -22.14 -7.81 11.78
C GLY A 154 -21.94 -7.34 13.23
N THR A 155 -21.16 -8.09 14.00
CA THR A 155 -20.75 -7.74 15.37
C THR A 155 -19.49 -6.87 15.42
N THR A 156 -18.69 -6.89 14.35
CA THR A 156 -17.37 -6.28 14.32
C THR A 156 -17.42 -4.81 13.91
N HIS A 157 -16.59 -4.01 14.56
CA HIS A 157 -16.40 -2.60 14.29
C HIS A 157 -15.09 -2.36 13.51
N TYR A 158 -15.14 -1.68 12.38
CA TYR A 158 -13.98 -1.47 11.52
C TYR A 158 -13.51 -0.02 11.51
N ILE A 159 -12.19 0.13 11.50
CA ILE A 159 -11.47 1.38 11.23
C ILE A 159 -10.47 1.11 10.11
N PHE A 160 -10.43 2.00 9.15
CA PHE A 160 -9.66 1.93 7.93
C PHE A 160 -8.60 3.01 7.96
N VAL A 161 -7.35 2.63 7.80
CA VAL A 161 -6.18 3.52 7.88
C VAL A 161 -5.29 3.21 6.69
N HIS A 162 -4.62 4.19 6.11
CA HIS A 162 -3.69 3.87 5.01
C HIS A 162 -2.51 3.00 5.50
N GLY A 163 -1.85 3.33 6.62
CA GLY A 163 -0.81 2.48 7.23
C GLY A 163 0.55 3.16 7.36
N HIS A 164 0.84 4.21 6.57
CA HIS A 164 2.06 5.03 6.71
C HIS A 164 2.27 5.58 8.13
N GLN A 165 1.20 5.72 8.92
CA GLN A 165 1.26 6.14 10.31
C GLN A 165 2.04 5.16 11.21
N PHE A 166 2.26 3.93 10.75
CA PHE A 166 2.97 2.87 11.47
C PHE A 166 4.43 2.72 11.02
N ASP A 167 4.83 3.32 9.90
CA ASP A 167 6.24 3.38 9.51
C ASP A 167 7.00 4.31 10.46
N LYS A 168 8.15 3.85 10.95
CA LYS A 168 9.05 4.60 11.82
C LYS A 168 9.45 5.93 11.19
N TYR A 169 9.81 5.96 9.91
CA TYR A 169 10.28 7.19 9.28
C TYR A 169 9.18 8.25 9.22
N PHE A 170 7.95 7.85 8.88
CA PHE A 170 6.81 8.77 8.88
C PHE A 170 6.37 9.16 10.30
N ALA A 171 6.42 8.23 11.25
CA ALA A 171 6.07 8.48 12.65
C ALA A 171 7.08 9.42 13.35
N GLU A 172 8.37 9.28 13.08
CA GLU A 172 9.44 10.08 13.69
C GLU A 172 9.66 11.40 12.98
N SER A 173 9.51 11.45 11.65
CA SER A 173 9.75 12.66 10.88
C SER A 173 8.65 13.73 11.00
N GLY A 174 7.56 13.43 11.70
CA GLY A 174 6.56 14.43 12.13
C GLY A 174 5.90 15.20 10.99
N GLY A 175 5.89 14.64 9.77
CA GLY A 175 5.36 15.34 8.59
C GLY A 175 6.40 15.97 7.69
N SER A 176 7.70 15.64 7.80
CA SER A 176 8.71 16.11 6.83
C SER A 176 8.37 15.70 5.38
N TYR A 177 7.64 14.60 5.20
CA TYR A 177 7.03 14.21 3.93
C TYR A 177 6.20 15.33 3.29
N LYS A 178 5.58 16.21 4.09
CA LYS A 178 4.87 17.39 3.58
C LYS A 178 5.83 18.40 2.94
N ILE A 179 7.02 18.57 3.51
CA ILE A 179 8.07 19.42 2.92
C ILE A 179 8.52 18.81 1.59
N TRP A 180 8.72 17.49 1.55
CA TRP A 180 9.10 16.79 0.32
C TRP A 180 8.06 16.94 -0.79
N SER A 181 6.77 16.94 -0.46
CA SER A 181 5.71 17.22 -1.46
C SER A 181 5.80 18.64 -2.05
N VAL A 182 6.20 19.64 -1.25
CA VAL A 182 6.43 21.00 -1.73
C VAL A 182 7.68 21.05 -2.61
N VAL A 183 8.77 20.38 -2.19
CA VAL A 183 10.00 20.25 -2.97
C VAL A 183 9.72 19.62 -4.34
N ARG A 184 8.88 18.58 -4.39
CA ARG A 184 8.41 17.97 -5.64
C ARG A 184 7.61 18.97 -6.48
N ASN A 185 6.58 19.60 -5.93
CA ASN A 185 5.76 20.55 -6.70
C ASN A 185 6.62 21.68 -7.31
N VAL A 186 7.60 22.17 -6.56
CA VAL A 186 8.57 23.14 -7.06
C VAL A 186 9.44 22.53 -8.16
N SER A 187 9.99 21.33 -7.95
CA SER A 187 10.77 20.59 -8.95
C SER A 187 10.00 20.41 -10.26
N ASP A 188 8.74 20.00 -10.20
CA ASP A 188 7.91 19.73 -11.39
C ASP A 188 7.52 21.04 -12.09
N SER A 189 7.21 22.10 -11.33
CA SER A 189 6.92 23.42 -11.89
C SER A 189 8.12 24.05 -12.62
N LEU A 190 9.34 23.70 -12.21
CA LEU A 190 10.57 24.23 -12.80
C LEU A 190 11.00 23.46 -14.07
N THR A 191 10.38 22.31 -14.35
CA THR A 191 10.58 21.47 -15.55
C THR A 191 12.06 21.13 -15.83
N LEU A 192 12.35 20.51 -16.98
CA LEU A 192 13.73 20.24 -17.42
C LEU A 192 14.49 21.52 -17.83
N TYR A 193 13.80 22.65 -18.02
CA TYR A 193 14.43 23.89 -18.46
C TYR A 193 15.39 24.46 -17.42
N VAL A 194 15.03 24.43 -16.13
CA VAL A 194 15.86 25.03 -15.07
C VAL A 194 17.17 24.26 -14.85
N PRO A 195 17.18 22.92 -14.73
CA PRO A 195 18.43 22.16 -14.72
C PRO A 195 19.28 22.36 -15.99
N ALA A 196 18.65 22.45 -17.17
CA ALA A 196 19.36 22.71 -18.41
C ALA A 196 20.01 24.11 -18.42
N LEU A 197 19.28 25.13 -17.98
CA LEU A 197 19.80 26.50 -17.81
C LEU A 197 20.93 26.55 -16.78
N PHE A 198 20.83 25.78 -15.68
CA PHE A 198 21.92 25.65 -14.72
C PHE A 198 23.17 25.01 -15.34
N GLY A 199 23.00 23.96 -16.16
CA GLY A 199 24.10 23.36 -16.92
C GLY A 199 24.78 24.36 -17.85
N ILE A 200 23.99 25.14 -18.61
CA ILE A 200 24.49 26.22 -19.47
C ILE A 200 25.21 27.29 -18.63
N SER A 201 24.62 27.69 -17.50
CA SER A 201 25.19 28.67 -16.56
C SER A 201 26.56 28.24 -16.04
N CYS A 202 26.76 26.95 -15.72
CA CYS A 202 28.07 26.42 -15.35
C CYS A 202 29.11 26.59 -16.45
N VAL A 203 28.75 26.30 -17.71
CA VAL A 203 29.65 26.49 -18.87
C VAL A 203 29.97 27.97 -19.07
N VAL A 204 28.96 28.83 -19.03
CA VAL A 204 29.15 30.29 -19.17
C VAL A 204 30.01 30.85 -18.04
N LYS A 205 29.85 30.36 -16.81
CA LYS A 205 30.69 30.77 -15.66
C LYS A 205 32.16 30.45 -15.88
N ILE A 206 32.48 29.29 -16.47
CA ILE A 206 33.85 28.92 -16.84
C ILE A 206 34.37 29.86 -17.94
N VAL A 207 33.56 30.18 -18.94
CA VAL A 207 33.92 31.13 -20.01
C VAL A 207 34.19 32.53 -19.46
N ASN A 208 33.31 33.03 -18.58
CA ASN A 208 33.51 34.31 -17.89
C ASN A 208 34.84 34.35 -17.14
N TRP A 209 35.17 33.26 -16.44
CA TRP A 209 36.41 33.13 -15.68
C TRP A 209 37.66 33.11 -16.58
N ILE A 210 37.63 32.38 -17.70
CA ILE A 210 38.78 32.27 -18.63
C ILE A 210 38.96 33.55 -19.46
N ALA A 211 37.87 34.09 -20.00
CA ALA A 211 37.90 35.20 -20.95
C ALA A 211 37.84 36.58 -20.28
N GLY A 212 37.64 36.65 -18.96
CA GLY A 212 37.44 37.91 -18.24
C GLY A 212 36.17 38.65 -18.67
N THR A 213 35.12 37.91 -19.03
CA THR A 213 33.83 38.46 -19.50
C THR A 213 32.74 38.36 -18.43
N SER A 214 31.62 39.09 -18.60
CA SER A 214 30.46 39.05 -17.69
C SER A 214 29.18 38.74 -18.45
N ILE A 215 29.07 37.52 -18.97
CA ILE A 215 27.82 37.04 -19.55
C ILE A 215 26.86 36.73 -18.39
N PHE A 216 25.67 37.35 -18.40
CA PHE A 216 24.65 37.29 -17.34
C PHE A 216 24.40 35.89 -16.76
N LEU A 217 24.31 34.87 -17.62
CA LEU A 217 24.05 33.49 -17.18
C LEU A 217 25.17 32.91 -16.32
N GLY A 218 26.41 33.37 -16.46
CA GLY A 218 27.56 32.92 -15.66
C GLY A 218 27.85 33.78 -14.44
N GLU A 219 27.10 34.85 -14.22
CA GLU A 219 27.28 35.72 -13.05
C GLU A 219 26.87 35.00 -11.76
N ASN A 220 27.58 35.29 -10.66
CA ASN A 220 27.35 34.66 -9.36
C ASN A 220 25.89 34.65 -8.88
N PRO A 221 25.11 35.76 -8.95
CA PRO A 221 23.72 35.74 -8.50
C PRO A 221 22.84 34.82 -9.36
N THR A 222 22.98 34.90 -10.70
CA THR A 222 22.20 34.08 -11.64
C THR A 222 22.54 32.59 -11.48
N TRP A 223 23.83 32.26 -11.42
CA TRP A 223 24.30 30.90 -11.19
C TRP A 223 23.81 30.34 -9.85
N GLY A 224 23.88 31.16 -8.79
CA GLY A 224 23.41 30.77 -7.45
C GLY A 224 21.90 30.52 -7.41
N LEU A 225 21.11 31.38 -8.06
CA LEU A 225 19.67 31.18 -8.18
C LEU A 225 19.34 29.90 -8.95
N LEU A 226 19.95 29.69 -10.12
CA LEU A 226 19.74 28.49 -10.93
C LEU A 226 20.15 27.22 -10.18
N PHE A 227 21.24 27.25 -9.42
CA PHE A 227 21.63 26.15 -8.54
C PHE A 227 20.55 25.85 -7.51
N LEU A 228 20.09 26.87 -6.77
CA LEU A 228 19.06 26.72 -5.74
C LEU A 228 17.74 26.17 -6.31
N LEU A 229 17.34 26.63 -7.50
CA LEU A 229 16.15 26.14 -8.20
C LEU A 229 16.34 24.72 -8.75
N THR A 230 17.57 24.31 -9.05
CA THR A 230 17.88 22.95 -9.53
C THR A 230 18.01 21.94 -8.39
N LEU A 231 18.30 22.37 -7.15
CA LEU A 231 18.45 21.50 -5.98
C LEU A 231 17.27 20.54 -5.74
N PRO A 232 15.99 20.99 -5.76
CA PRO A 232 14.84 20.10 -5.66
C PRO A 232 14.89 18.93 -6.66
N ARG A 233 15.22 19.22 -7.92
CA ARG A 233 15.27 18.22 -8.98
C ARG A 233 16.42 17.24 -8.79
N ILE A 234 17.62 17.74 -8.45
CA ILE A 234 18.78 16.89 -8.13
C ILE A 234 18.46 15.96 -6.97
N TYR A 235 17.78 16.46 -5.94
CA TYR A 235 17.34 15.65 -4.83
C TYR A 235 16.38 14.54 -5.29
N MET A 236 15.35 14.87 -6.07
CA MET A 236 14.39 13.87 -6.56
C MET A 236 15.04 12.82 -7.48
N ASP A 237 15.89 13.24 -8.41
CA ASP A 237 16.51 12.35 -9.41
C ASP A 237 17.65 11.50 -8.85
N ILE A 238 18.41 12.04 -7.88
CA ILE A 238 19.66 11.43 -7.36
C ILE A 238 19.58 11.23 -5.85
N GLY A 239 19.32 12.29 -5.09
CA GLY A 239 19.37 12.28 -3.62
C GLY A 239 18.45 11.23 -3.00
N ARG A 240 17.21 11.14 -3.47
CA ARG A 240 16.24 10.16 -3.01
C ARG A 240 16.66 8.73 -3.32
N ARG A 241 17.18 8.48 -4.52
CA ARG A 241 17.67 7.15 -4.91
C ARG A 241 18.83 6.71 -4.03
N LEU A 242 19.75 7.64 -3.72
CA LEU A 242 20.83 7.41 -2.78
C LEU A 242 20.32 7.18 -1.36
N TRP A 243 19.33 7.96 -0.90
CA TRP A 243 18.70 7.78 0.40
C TRP A 243 18.06 6.40 0.54
N ASN A 244 17.22 6.01 -0.42
CA ASN A 244 16.58 4.70 -0.46
C ASN A 244 17.63 3.56 -0.50
N TRP A 245 18.77 3.79 -1.16
CA TRP A 245 19.88 2.84 -1.18
C TRP A 245 20.57 2.71 0.19
N ILE A 246 20.89 3.83 0.85
CA ILE A 246 21.64 3.86 2.12
C ILE A 246 20.76 3.36 3.28
N VAL A 247 19.51 3.79 3.30
CA VAL A 247 18.63 3.61 4.46
C VAL A 247 17.91 2.28 4.44
N GLY A 248 17.69 1.71 3.23
CA GLY A 248 17.03 0.42 3.06
C GLY A 248 15.65 0.40 3.70
N MET A 249 14.62 0.77 2.95
CA MET A 249 13.23 0.73 3.46
C MET A 249 12.72 -0.72 3.49
N ARG A 250 13.28 -1.55 4.37
CA ARG A 250 12.71 -2.85 4.67
C ARG A 250 11.61 -2.68 5.71
N TYR A 251 10.45 -3.26 5.43
CA TYR A 251 9.39 -3.40 6.41
C TYR A 251 9.93 -4.11 7.65
N LYS A 252 9.61 -3.57 8.83
CA LYS A 252 10.00 -4.12 10.12
C LYS A 252 8.75 -4.36 10.94
N GLU A 253 8.36 -5.61 11.05
CA GLU A 253 7.07 -6.01 11.63
C GLU A 253 6.91 -5.53 13.08
N GLN A 254 7.92 -5.78 13.92
CA GLN A 254 7.93 -5.36 15.32
C GLN A 254 7.91 -3.83 15.48
N GLU A 255 8.64 -3.09 14.64
CA GLU A 255 8.62 -1.62 14.66
C GLU A 255 7.22 -1.11 14.26
N THR A 256 6.62 -1.70 13.23
CA THR A 256 5.25 -1.41 12.77
C THR A 256 4.24 -1.63 13.88
N ILE A 257 4.31 -2.77 14.59
CA ILE A 257 3.44 -3.07 15.73
C ILE A 257 3.64 -2.06 16.87
N THR A 258 4.89 -1.72 17.20
CA THR A 258 5.16 -0.73 18.24
C THR A 258 4.60 0.65 17.89
N ASN A 259 4.74 1.06 16.63
CA ASN A 259 4.22 2.33 16.13
C ASN A 259 2.69 2.31 16.05
N PHE A 260 2.10 1.20 15.59
CA PHE A 260 0.66 0.95 15.65
C PHE A 260 0.14 1.13 17.08
N MET A 261 0.74 0.45 18.07
CA MET A 261 0.27 0.57 19.46
C MET A 261 0.41 1.99 20.01
N ARG A 262 1.44 2.73 19.58
CA ARG A 262 1.59 4.16 19.90
C ARG A 262 0.47 5.00 19.27
N TRP A 263 0.14 4.73 18.01
CA TRP A 263 -0.96 5.37 17.30
C TRP A 263 -2.31 5.04 17.92
N TRP A 264 -2.59 3.76 18.18
CA TRP A 264 -3.84 3.28 18.78
C TRP A 264 -4.09 3.92 20.14
N LYS A 265 -3.08 3.95 21.01
CA LYS A 265 -3.17 4.63 22.31
C LYS A 265 -3.53 6.10 22.17
N LYS A 266 -3.02 6.80 21.16
CA LYS A 266 -3.38 8.21 20.91
C LYS A 266 -4.81 8.31 20.36
N PHE A 267 -5.18 7.44 19.43
CA PHE A 267 -6.48 7.41 18.78
C PHE A 267 -7.62 7.12 19.77
N ALA A 268 -7.50 6.01 20.51
CA ALA A 268 -8.46 5.56 21.51
C ALA A 268 -8.35 6.37 22.82
N GLY A 269 -7.13 6.71 23.23
CA GLY A 269 -6.84 7.32 24.54
C GLY A 269 -6.79 8.84 24.59
N SER A 270 -7.03 9.58 23.49
CA SER A 270 -7.11 11.05 23.56
C SER A 270 -8.29 11.45 24.47
N LYS A 271 -7.99 11.80 25.72
CA LYS A 271 -8.97 12.45 26.61
C LYS A 271 -9.45 13.71 25.90
N SER A 272 -10.75 13.77 25.62
CA SER A 272 -11.37 15.02 25.21
C SER A 272 -10.99 16.10 26.23
N LYS A 273 -10.67 17.31 25.78
CA LYS A 273 -10.44 18.45 26.69
C LYS A 273 -11.69 18.75 27.56
N SER A 274 -12.83 18.17 27.21
CA SER A 274 -14.01 18.08 28.08
C SER A 274 -13.77 17.03 29.18
N LYS A 275 -13.76 17.48 30.44
CA LYS A 275 -13.50 16.74 31.68
C LYS A 275 -14.41 15.52 31.97
N SER A 276 -15.18 15.00 31.01
CA SER A 276 -16.17 13.96 31.27
C SER A 276 -16.24 12.94 30.13
N LYS A 277 -15.93 11.69 30.47
CA LYS A 277 -15.97 10.43 29.68
C LYS A 277 -14.72 10.11 28.85
N SER A 278 -14.07 9.00 29.20
CA SER A 278 -13.16 8.28 28.31
C SER A 278 -13.94 7.81 27.09
N LYS A 279 -13.29 7.76 25.92
CA LYS A 279 -13.89 7.12 24.74
C LYS A 279 -14.13 5.64 25.06
N THR A 280 -15.34 5.16 24.86
CA THR A 280 -15.64 3.72 24.95
C THR A 280 -15.15 3.06 23.66
N VAL A 281 -14.23 2.11 23.78
CA VAL A 281 -13.77 1.26 22.68
C VAL A 281 -14.75 0.08 22.57
N PRO A 282 -15.30 -0.23 21.38
CA PRO A 282 -16.08 -1.45 21.16
C PRO A 282 -15.24 -2.70 21.47
N GLU A 283 -15.86 -3.77 21.97
CA GLU A 283 -15.15 -5.02 22.34
C GLU A 283 -14.57 -5.74 21.13
N ASP A 284 -15.30 -5.77 20.00
CA ASP A 284 -14.86 -6.41 18.76
C ASP A 284 -14.55 -5.34 17.71
N ILE A 285 -13.28 -4.95 17.66
CA ILE A 285 -12.80 -3.89 16.78
C ILE A 285 -11.61 -4.36 15.94
N ALA A 286 -11.68 -4.10 14.63
CA ALA A 286 -10.62 -4.38 13.68
C ALA A 286 -10.09 -3.07 13.07
N VAL A 287 -8.76 -2.95 13.03
CA VAL A 287 -8.08 -1.90 12.28
C VAL A 287 -7.53 -2.50 11.00
N VAL A 288 -8.14 -2.12 9.88
CA VAL A 288 -7.73 -2.49 8.53
C VAL A 288 -6.78 -1.43 8.00
N TYR A 289 -5.61 -1.85 7.54
CA TYR A 289 -4.62 -0.96 6.97
C TYR A 289 -3.91 -1.54 5.75
N GLY A 290 -3.27 -0.67 4.97
CA GLY A 290 -2.37 -1.02 3.87
C GLY A 290 -0.95 -0.50 4.14
N HIS A 291 -0.33 0.09 3.13
CA HIS A 291 1.01 0.66 3.05
C HIS A 291 2.17 -0.35 3.03
N THR A 292 1.90 -1.62 3.30
CA THR A 292 2.97 -2.63 3.36
C THR A 292 2.85 -3.60 2.19
N HIS A 293 3.98 -4.04 1.66
CA HIS A 293 4.02 -5.11 0.65
C HIS A 293 3.76 -6.52 1.23
N TYR A 294 3.24 -6.60 2.46
CA TYR A 294 3.05 -7.85 3.19
C TYR A 294 1.60 -7.99 3.61
N LEU A 295 1.04 -9.16 3.33
CA LEU A 295 -0.27 -9.54 3.85
C LEU A 295 -0.10 -9.95 5.31
N ASN A 296 -0.91 -9.43 6.22
CA ASN A 296 -0.78 -9.78 7.64
C ASN A 296 -2.12 -9.79 8.38
N TYR A 297 -2.19 -10.64 9.40
CA TYR A 297 -3.34 -10.79 10.27
C TYR A 297 -2.87 -11.08 11.71
N LEU A 298 -3.29 -10.24 12.66
CA LEU A 298 -3.03 -10.43 14.09
C LEU A 298 -4.34 -10.29 14.87
N PRO A 299 -4.93 -11.39 15.37
CA PRO A 299 -6.18 -11.34 16.12
C PRO A 299 -6.02 -10.65 17.47
N SER A 300 -7.08 -9.96 17.93
CA SER A 300 -7.16 -9.34 19.26
C SER A 300 -7.09 -10.35 20.40
N HIS A 301 -7.64 -11.55 20.20
CA HIS A 301 -7.70 -12.65 21.17
C HIS A 301 -7.56 -14.00 20.45
N TYR A 302 -7.10 -15.04 21.16
CA TYR A 302 -7.22 -16.42 20.67
C TYR A 302 -8.50 -17.05 21.19
N GLU A 303 -9.20 -17.78 20.34
CA GLU A 303 -10.18 -18.73 20.84
C GLU A 303 -9.47 -19.97 21.40
N PRO A 304 -9.93 -20.52 22.55
CA PRO A 304 -9.37 -21.76 23.09
C PRO A 304 -9.47 -22.90 22.07
N GLY A 305 -8.33 -23.48 21.68
CA GLY A 305 -8.25 -24.53 20.65
C GLY A 305 -7.66 -24.07 19.31
N GLU A 306 -7.38 -22.77 19.16
CA GLU A 306 -6.69 -22.20 18.01
C GLU A 306 -5.18 -21.99 18.26
N ASP A 307 -4.50 -22.99 18.83
CA ASP A 307 -3.05 -22.94 19.09
C ASP A 307 -2.23 -22.68 17.80
N MET A 308 -2.84 -22.92 16.62
CA MET A 308 -2.26 -22.67 15.31
C MET A 308 -1.94 -21.20 15.04
N PHE A 309 -2.60 -20.27 15.74
CA PHE A 309 -2.39 -18.85 15.51
C PHE A 309 -1.34 -18.23 16.43
N SER A 310 -0.83 -18.99 17.43
CA SER A 310 0.26 -18.58 18.32
C SER A 310 1.59 -18.48 17.58
N GLY A 311 2.29 -17.36 17.79
CA GLY A 311 3.52 -17.03 17.06
C GLY A 311 4.26 -15.87 17.69
N GLY A 312 5.56 -15.75 17.40
CA GLY A 312 6.45 -14.79 18.03
C GLY A 312 6.02 -13.34 17.80
N LEU A 313 5.40 -13.06 16.65
CA LEU A 313 4.90 -11.72 16.36
C LEU A 313 3.62 -11.37 17.14
N HIS A 314 2.75 -12.36 17.40
CA HIS A 314 1.55 -12.13 18.22
C HIS A 314 1.88 -11.96 19.69
N ASP A 315 2.83 -12.74 20.21
CA ASP A 315 3.35 -12.56 21.56
C ASP A 315 3.93 -11.15 21.72
N TYR A 316 4.73 -10.72 20.75
CA TYR A 316 5.22 -9.34 20.68
C TYR A 316 4.08 -8.32 20.63
N TYR A 317 3.01 -8.58 19.88
CA TYR A 317 1.83 -7.71 19.84
C TYR A 317 1.15 -7.58 21.19
N LYS A 318 1.00 -8.70 21.92
CA LYS A 318 0.46 -8.75 23.28
C LYS A 318 1.31 -7.95 24.25
N GLU A 319 2.62 -8.18 24.25
CA GLU A 319 3.58 -7.45 25.07
C GLU A 319 3.59 -5.95 24.76
N ALA A 320 3.58 -5.58 23.49
CA ALA A 320 3.54 -4.19 23.06
C ALA A 320 2.26 -3.49 23.54
N SER A 321 1.11 -4.18 23.48
CA SER A 321 -0.17 -3.68 24.02
C SER A 321 -0.11 -3.44 25.52
N GLN A 322 0.37 -4.43 26.28
CA GLN A 322 0.53 -4.33 27.73
C GLN A 322 1.50 -3.20 28.12
N LYS A 323 2.65 -3.10 27.45
CA LYS A 323 3.64 -2.04 27.67
C LYS A 323 3.09 -0.63 27.40
N LYS A 324 2.09 -0.51 26.52
CA LYS A 324 1.38 0.76 26.27
C LYS A 324 0.20 0.99 27.20
N GLY A 325 -0.17 0.03 28.05
CA GLY A 325 -1.31 0.11 28.96
C GLY A 325 -2.64 0.08 28.23
N VAL A 326 -2.71 -0.63 27.10
CA VAL A 326 -3.97 -0.90 26.39
C VAL A 326 -4.53 -2.21 26.96
N PRO A 327 -5.72 -2.18 27.60
CA PRO A 327 -6.36 -3.38 28.13
C PRO A 327 -6.58 -4.43 27.04
N GLU A 328 -6.54 -5.71 27.41
CA GLU A 328 -6.67 -6.80 26.44
C GLU A 328 -7.97 -6.70 25.63
N LYS A 329 -9.09 -6.43 26.29
CA LYS A 329 -10.42 -6.22 25.68
C LYS A 329 -10.54 -4.97 24.77
N GLU A 330 -9.55 -4.08 24.80
CA GLU A 330 -9.50 -2.87 23.96
C GLU A 330 -8.42 -2.98 22.88
N ARG A 331 -7.77 -4.13 22.77
CA ARG A 331 -6.77 -4.43 21.75
C ARG A 331 -7.50 -4.79 20.46
N PRO A 332 -7.28 -4.07 19.35
CA PRO A 332 -7.96 -4.36 18.11
C PRO A 332 -7.36 -5.57 17.41
N THR A 333 -8.13 -6.20 16.53
CA THR A 333 -7.60 -7.08 15.50
C THR A 333 -6.89 -6.24 14.44
N LEU A 334 -5.68 -6.63 14.04
CA LEU A 334 -4.95 -5.98 12.96
C LEU A 334 -5.10 -6.75 11.66
N VAL A 335 -5.53 -6.05 10.62
CA VAL A 335 -5.75 -6.60 9.29
C VAL A 335 -4.96 -5.75 8.31
N ASN A 336 -3.96 -6.34 7.66
CA ASN A 336 -3.06 -5.64 6.76
C ASN A 336 -3.24 -6.18 5.35
N ILE A 337 -3.62 -5.34 4.41
CA ILE A 337 -3.80 -5.70 3.00
C ILE A 337 -2.49 -5.41 2.28
N SER A 338 -1.97 -6.39 1.56
CA SER A 338 -0.75 -6.21 0.78
C SER A 338 -0.98 -5.30 -0.42
N ALA A 339 0.04 -4.50 -0.76
CA ALA A 339 0.09 -3.78 -2.03
C ALA A 339 -0.15 -4.71 -3.25
N TRP A 340 -0.88 -4.21 -4.25
CA TRP A 340 -1.11 -4.93 -5.51
C TRP A 340 0.15 -4.94 -6.38
N VAL A 341 0.98 -3.92 -6.23
CA VAL A 341 2.28 -3.86 -6.88
C VAL A 341 3.33 -4.30 -5.87
N SER A 342 4.04 -5.40 -6.16
CA SER A 342 5.24 -5.71 -5.41
C SER A 342 6.32 -4.69 -5.77
N ASP A 343 6.85 -3.99 -4.77
CA ASP A 343 7.96 -3.07 -4.97
C ASP A 343 9.20 -3.88 -5.39
N PHE A 344 9.42 -3.97 -6.69
CA PHE A 344 10.61 -4.59 -7.25
C PHE A 344 11.79 -3.65 -7.08
N TYR A 345 12.51 -3.81 -5.97
CA TYR A 345 13.83 -3.23 -5.79
C TYR A 345 14.77 -3.74 -6.88
N ILE A 346 15.10 -2.88 -7.84
CA ILE A 346 16.21 -3.13 -8.78
C ILE A 346 17.11 -1.91 -8.80
N LEU A 347 18.05 -1.88 -7.85
CA LEU A 347 19.36 -1.29 -8.12
C LEU A 347 19.99 -2.15 -9.23
N SER A 348 20.18 -1.62 -10.45
CA SER A 348 21.50 -1.66 -11.10
C SER A 348 21.63 -1.13 -12.52
N GLU A 349 20.63 -1.10 -13.39
CA GLU A 349 20.96 -0.95 -14.83
C GLU A 349 21.68 0.36 -15.21
N LYS A 350 21.22 1.52 -14.72
CA LYS A 350 21.85 2.81 -15.09
C LYS A 350 23.19 3.09 -14.39
N PHE A 351 23.38 2.63 -13.15
CA PHE A 351 24.68 2.77 -12.47
C PHE A 351 25.70 1.78 -13.03
N PHE A 352 25.29 0.59 -13.47
CA PHE A 352 26.21 -0.39 -14.06
C PHE A 352 26.65 -0.07 -15.48
N LEU A 353 25.92 0.74 -16.25
CA LEU A 353 26.48 1.36 -17.47
C LEU A 353 27.63 2.32 -17.15
N THR A 354 27.67 2.88 -15.93
CA THR A 354 28.78 3.73 -15.48
C THR A 354 29.92 2.88 -14.87
N VAL A 355 29.59 1.76 -14.23
CA VAL A 355 30.53 0.77 -13.65
C VAL A 355 30.99 -0.27 -14.70
N GLU A 356 30.55 -0.19 -15.95
CA GLU A 356 30.94 -1.10 -17.04
C GLU A 356 32.47 -1.11 -17.30
N LYS A 357 33.17 -0.10 -16.77
CA LYS A 357 34.64 0.01 -16.76
C LYS A 357 35.34 -0.68 -15.59
N ALA A 358 34.63 -1.23 -14.61
CA ALA A 358 35.21 -1.88 -13.43
C ALA A 358 35.13 -3.41 -13.51
N SER A 359 36.32 -4.03 -13.58
CA SER A 359 36.67 -5.43 -13.28
C SER A 359 35.64 -6.53 -13.59
N HIS A 360 35.98 -7.35 -14.60
CA HIS A 360 35.26 -8.56 -15.02
C HIS A 360 35.03 -9.59 -13.89
N GLN A 361 35.82 -9.57 -12.80
CA GLN A 361 35.62 -10.48 -11.66
C GLN A 361 34.43 -10.08 -10.77
N LEU A 362 34.17 -8.78 -10.61
CA LEU A 362 32.98 -8.28 -9.89
C LEU A 362 31.70 -8.62 -10.66
N LYS A 363 31.78 -8.61 -11.99
CA LYS A 363 30.71 -8.96 -12.94
C LYS A 363 30.20 -10.40 -12.75
N LYS A 364 31.09 -11.35 -12.45
CA LYS A 364 30.74 -12.79 -12.35
C LYS A 364 30.11 -13.14 -10.99
N LEU A 365 30.50 -12.44 -9.92
CA LEU A 365 29.91 -12.59 -8.59
C LEU A 365 28.53 -11.90 -8.50
N LEU A 366 28.36 -10.71 -9.07
CA LEU A 366 27.12 -9.92 -8.93
C LEU A 366 26.01 -10.28 -9.92
N VAL A 367 26.31 -10.95 -11.04
CA VAL A 367 25.31 -11.33 -12.06
C VAL A 367 24.65 -12.69 -11.76
N LYS A 368 25.37 -13.62 -11.13
CA LYS A 368 24.83 -14.96 -10.84
C LYS A 368 23.78 -14.96 -9.72
N GLU A 369 23.87 -14.02 -8.79
CA GLU A 369 22.92 -13.84 -7.68
C GLU A 369 21.68 -12.98 -8.04
N ARG A 370 21.61 -12.47 -9.28
CA ARG A 370 20.61 -11.46 -9.69
C ARG A 370 19.55 -11.95 -10.66
N LYS A 371 19.81 -13.02 -11.42
CA LYS A 371 18.87 -13.47 -12.47
C LYS A 371 17.57 -14.08 -11.88
N GLU A 372 17.56 -14.42 -10.60
CA GLU A 372 16.39 -14.96 -9.89
C GLU A 372 15.58 -13.88 -9.15
N ARG A 373 16.12 -12.66 -8.96
CA ARG A 373 15.48 -11.57 -8.18
C ARG A 373 14.69 -10.57 -9.01
N LEU A 374 14.76 -10.66 -10.34
CA LEU A 374 14.20 -9.66 -11.28
C LEU A 374 12.99 -10.21 -12.05
N ASN A 375 12.09 -10.91 -11.37
CA ASN A 375 10.95 -11.47 -12.07
C ASN A 375 9.71 -10.57 -11.87
N PRO A 376 9.30 -9.74 -12.85
CA PRO A 376 8.02 -9.03 -12.81
C PRO A 376 6.81 -9.94 -12.56
N GLU A 377 7.00 -11.25 -12.61
CA GLU A 377 6.10 -12.31 -12.16
C GLU A 377 5.87 -12.39 -10.63
N SER A 378 6.52 -11.60 -9.76
CA SER A 378 6.28 -11.72 -8.30
C SER A 378 4.99 -11.08 -7.79
N ALA A 379 4.37 -10.18 -8.56
CA ALA A 379 2.98 -9.80 -8.36
C ALA A 379 2.12 -10.77 -9.16
N THR A 380 1.92 -11.98 -8.63
CA THR A 380 1.06 -12.99 -9.28
C THR A 380 -0.42 -12.65 -9.14
N VAL A 381 -0.79 -11.90 -8.09
CA VAL A 381 -2.18 -11.72 -7.67
C VAL A 381 -2.36 -10.37 -6.97
N GLY A 382 -3.51 -9.73 -7.17
CA GLY A 382 -3.94 -8.56 -6.39
C GLY A 382 -4.73 -8.98 -5.16
N THR A 383 -4.48 -8.41 -3.98
CA THR A 383 -5.18 -8.81 -2.75
C THR A 383 -6.26 -7.81 -2.35
N PHE A 384 -7.46 -8.26 -2.05
CA PHE A 384 -8.50 -7.42 -1.47
C PHE A 384 -9.10 -8.07 -0.21
N LEU A 385 -9.71 -7.24 0.62
CA LEU A 385 -10.46 -7.70 1.79
C LEU A 385 -11.95 -7.63 1.46
N TYR A 386 -12.66 -8.72 1.71
CA TYR A 386 -14.12 -8.77 1.67
C TYR A 386 -14.65 -8.82 3.09
N ILE A 387 -15.59 -7.95 3.44
CA ILE A 387 -16.20 -7.86 4.77
C ILE A 387 -17.70 -8.01 4.61
N ASP A 388 -18.33 -8.88 5.39
CA ASP A 388 -19.78 -9.02 5.48
C ASP A 388 -20.24 -9.19 6.93
N GLU A 389 -21.46 -9.70 7.15
CA GLU A 389 -22.01 -9.88 8.49
C GLU A 389 -21.37 -11.02 9.29
N ASP A 390 -20.69 -11.95 8.62
CA ASP A 390 -19.99 -13.07 9.24
C ASP A 390 -18.55 -12.72 9.64
N GLY A 391 -18.05 -11.57 9.18
CA GLY A 391 -16.69 -11.09 9.47
C GLY A 391 -15.98 -10.66 8.20
N PHE A 392 -14.70 -11.00 8.08
CA PHE A 392 -13.89 -10.62 6.92
C PHE A 392 -13.02 -11.76 6.42
N GLU A 393 -12.76 -11.77 5.12
CA GLU A 393 -11.88 -12.73 4.45
C GLU A 393 -10.95 -12.03 3.45
N PHE A 394 -9.73 -12.56 3.32
CA PHE A 394 -8.78 -12.12 2.30
C PHE A 394 -9.02 -12.90 1.02
N PHE A 395 -9.05 -12.20 -0.11
CA PHE A 395 -9.16 -12.81 -1.43
C PHE A 395 -8.05 -12.30 -2.33
N GLY A 396 -7.58 -13.18 -3.20
CA GLY A 396 -6.70 -12.83 -4.30
C GLY A 396 -7.47 -12.73 -5.62
N TRP A 397 -7.00 -11.83 -6.47
CA TRP A 397 -7.42 -11.63 -7.85
C TRP A 397 -6.29 -12.12 -8.76
N ASN A 398 -6.50 -13.21 -9.48
CA ASN A 398 -5.54 -13.81 -10.40
C ASN A 398 -5.48 -13.00 -11.71
N TRP A 399 -4.36 -12.31 -11.93
CA TRP A 399 -4.15 -11.48 -13.13
C TRP A 399 -3.83 -12.31 -14.39
N TYR A 400 -3.41 -13.56 -14.21
CA TYR A 400 -2.87 -14.38 -15.29
C TYR A 400 -3.83 -15.47 -15.76
N SER A 401 -5.09 -15.43 -15.31
CA SER A 401 -6.10 -16.32 -15.86
C SER A 401 -6.32 -15.95 -17.32
N GLU A 402 -5.92 -16.84 -18.23
CA GLU A 402 -6.27 -16.75 -19.65
C GLU A 402 -7.72 -17.18 -19.90
N GLU A 403 -8.42 -17.65 -18.85
CA GLU A 403 -9.81 -18.07 -18.95
C GLU A 403 -10.75 -16.86 -18.98
N GLU A 404 -11.65 -16.81 -19.97
CA GLU A 404 -12.59 -15.71 -20.19
C GLU A 404 -13.64 -15.52 -19.07
N LYS A 405 -13.62 -16.31 -17.99
CA LYS A 405 -14.65 -16.29 -16.94
C LYS A 405 -14.15 -15.60 -15.67
N PRO A 406 -14.80 -14.48 -15.24
CA PRO A 406 -14.40 -13.70 -14.06
C PRO A 406 -14.38 -14.48 -12.74
N VAL A 407 -15.21 -15.52 -12.61
CA VAL A 407 -15.31 -16.33 -11.39
C VAL A 407 -14.02 -17.10 -11.10
N HIS A 408 -13.26 -17.48 -12.13
CA HIS A 408 -12.00 -18.21 -11.97
C HIS A 408 -10.83 -17.30 -11.56
N ASN A 409 -11.07 -15.99 -11.46
CA ASN A 409 -10.04 -15.03 -11.07
C ASN A 409 -10.02 -14.77 -9.56
N VAL A 410 -11.02 -15.20 -8.80
CA VAL A 410 -11.09 -14.98 -7.34
C VAL A 410 -10.80 -16.26 -6.59
N PHE A 411 -9.89 -16.21 -5.62
CA PHE A 411 -9.59 -17.32 -4.72
C PHE A 411 -9.36 -16.82 -3.29
N HIS A 412 -9.67 -17.65 -2.31
CA HIS A 412 -9.52 -17.30 -0.89
C HIS A 412 -8.07 -17.37 -0.44
N ILE A 413 -7.60 -16.41 0.34
CA ILE A 413 -6.30 -16.44 1.02
C ILE A 413 -6.53 -16.70 2.51
N PRO A 414 -6.32 -17.94 3.00
CA PRO A 414 -6.68 -18.27 4.37
C PRO A 414 -5.84 -17.54 5.41
N LYS A 415 -6.47 -17.05 6.48
CA LYS A 415 -5.80 -16.47 7.66
C LYS A 415 -4.71 -17.39 8.22
N ALA A 416 -4.99 -18.70 8.24
CA ALA A 416 -4.04 -19.73 8.65
C ALA A 416 -2.80 -19.81 7.74
N ALA A 417 -2.97 -19.66 6.43
CA ALA A 417 -1.84 -19.64 5.49
C ALA A 417 -0.99 -18.37 5.69
N ILE A 418 -1.62 -17.22 5.95
CA ILE A 418 -0.90 -15.96 6.25
C ILE A 418 -0.03 -16.12 7.50
N ILE A 419 -0.60 -16.68 8.57
CA ILE A 419 0.10 -16.86 9.84
C ILE A 419 1.19 -17.93 9.72
N GLU A 420 0.91 -19.08 9.11
CA GLU A 420 1.91 -20.12 8.87
C GLU A 420 3.09 -19.56 8.05
N ARG A 421 2.80 -18.79 6.99
CA ARG A 421 3.84 -18.17 6.15
C ARG A 421 4.78 -17.29 6.95
N ARG A 422 4.19 -16.46 7.81
CA ARG A 422 4.92 -15.47 8.61
C ARG A 422 5.76 -16.13 9.71
N GLU A 423 5.21 -17.13 10.39
CA GLU A 423 5.85 -17.71 11.58
C GLU A 423 6.80 -18.86 11.24
N ARG A 424 6.56 -19.59 10.14
CA ARG A 424 7.26 -20.84 9.82
C ARG A 424 7.91 -20.86 8.43
N GLY A 425 7.76 -19.80 7.63
CA GLY A 425 8.37 -19.69 6.30
C GLY A 425 7.49 -20.30 5.19
N PRO A 426 8.05 -21.00 4.20
CA PRO A 426 7.27 -21.58 3.10
C PRO A 426 6.09 -22.45 3.56
N VAL A 427 4.88 -22.15 3.09
CA VAL A 427 3.63 -22.84 3.51
C VAL A 427 3.38 -24.11 2.70
N THR A 428 3.79 -24.09 1.44
CA THR A 428 3.47 -25.10 0.42
C THR A 428 4.49 -26.25 0.34
N ASP A 429 5.44 -26.31 1.28
CA ASP A 429 6.38 -27.44 1.40
C ASP A 429 5.68 -28.70 1.94
N ASN A 430 4.55 -28.52 2.63
CA ASN A 430 3.67 -29.62 3.02
C ASN A 430 2.68 -29.92 1.90
N GLU A 431 2.81 -31.09 1.26
CA GLU A 431 1.98 -31.50 0.12
C GLU A 431 0.47 -31.45 0.45
N LYS A 432 0.06 -31.80 1.67
CA LYS A 432 -1.36 -31.73 2.06
C LYS A 432 -1.88 -30.31 2.14
N VAL A 433 -1.04 -29.37 2.60
CA VAL A 433 -1.41 -27.96 2.65
C VAL A 433 -1.49 -27.40 1.23
N ARG A 434 -0.55 -27.80 0.38
CA ARG A 434 -0.55 -27.43 -1.04
C ARG A 434 -1.81 -27.90 -1.76
N GLU A 435 -2.17 -29.18 -1.62
CA GLU A 435 -3.40 -29.75 -2.19
C GLU A 435 -4.64 -28.96 -1.75
N VAL A 436 -4.73 -28.62 -0.46
CA VAL A 436 -5.84 -27.82 0.07
C VAL A 436 -5.89 -26.41 -0.52
N LEU A 437 -4.74 -25.76 -0.73
CA LEU A 437 -4.68 -24.44 -1.36
C LEU A 437 -5.06 -24.49 -2.85
N GLU A 438 -4.60 -25.53 -3.56
CA GLU A 438 -5.00 -25.80 -4.95
C GLU A 438 -6.53 -26.07 -5.04
N ASP A 439 -7.10 -26.82 -4.10
CA ASP A 439 -8.54 -27.16 -4.05
C ASP A 439 -9.46 -25.95 -3.84
N ILE A 440 -8.99 -24.91 -3.15
CA ILE A 440 -9.69 -23.62 -3.01
C ILE A 440 -9.39 -22.63 -4.15
N GLY A 441 -8.70 -23.09 -5.19
CA GLY A 441 -8.51 -22.36 -6.45
C GLY A 441 -7.24 -21.51 -6.52
N TRP A 442 -6.22 -21.78 -5.71
CA TRP A 442 -4.96 -21.04 -5.82
C TRP A 442 -4.30 -21.27 -7.19
N PRO A 443 -3.86 -20.20 -7.89
CA PRO A 443 -3.10 -20.36 -9.11
C PRO A 443 -1.78 -21.10 -8.85
N GLN A 444 -1.39 -22.02 -9.73
CA GLN A 444 -0.15 -22.80 -9.57
C GLN A 444 1.09 -21.91 -9.38
N LYS A 445 1.17 -20.79 -10.13
CA LYS A 445 2.26 -19.81 -9.98
C LYS A 445 2.33 -19.21 -8.57
N LEU A 446 1.18 -18.97 -7.94
CA LEU A 446 1.12 -18.46 -6.56
C LEU A 446 1.59 -19.54 -5.58
N VAL A 447 1.13 -20.78 -5.76
CA VAL A 447 1.59 -21.93 -4.96
C VAL A 447 3.12 -22.07 -5.04
N ASP A 448 3.69 -21.98 -6.24
CA ASP A 448 5.15 -22.09 -6.43
C ASP A 448 5.92 -20.90 -5.86
N LEU A 449 5.37 -19.69 -5.92
CA LEU A 449 5.95 -18.54 -5.22
C LEU A 449 5.92 -18.72 -3.72
N TRP A 450 4.86 -19.34 -3.19
CA TRP A 450 4.71 -19.53 -1.77
C TRP A 450 5.58 -20.66 -1.19
N LYS A 451 6.26 -21.44 -2.05
CA LYS A 451 7.36 -22.36 -1.70
C LYS A 451 8.67 -21.64 -1.36
N ARG A 452 8.81 -20.38 -1.76
CA ARG A 452 10.04 -19.60 -1.48
C ARG A 452 9.94 -18.96 -0.11
N ASP A 453 11.07 -18.94 0.60
CA ASP A 453 11.18 -18.27 1.88
C ASP A 453 10.88 -16.76 1.69
N PRO A 454 9.92 -16.19 2.45
CA PRO A 454 9.64 -14.75 2.38
C PRO A 454 10.83 -13.85 2.79
N HIS A 455 11.88 -14.41 3.38
CA HIS A 455 13.06 -13.70 3.89
C HIS A 455 14.33 -13.85 3.03
N GLU A 456 14.31 -14.68 1.98
CA GLU A 456 15.40 -14.84 0.98
C GLU A 456 15.30 -13.81 -0.18
#